data_AF-A0A0C9WCC7-F1
#
_entry.id   AF-A0A0C9WCC7-F1
#
_cell.length_a   1.000
_cell.length_b   1.000
_cell.length_c   1.000
_cell.angle_alpha   90.00
_cell.angle_beta   90.00
_cell.angle_gamma   90.00
#
_symmetry.space_group_name_H-M   'P 1'
#
loop_
_entity.id
_entity.type
_entity.pdbx_description
1 polymer ?
#
loop_
_entity_poly.entity_id
_entity_poly.type
_entity_poly.pdbx_seq_one_letter_code
_entity_poly.pdbx_strand_id
1 'polypeptide(L)'
;MHEALLIAEVFICVLECLAQDTILPPDGPDEGFLPFVSLEDTDGTSNTNTGWGALAALARTCRTLSDPAMDLLWRRLHSLDTIVRCLPGINDDLYRTALPPFSDKDWIILQRYTPRVRELTLGMEAYGSWSENLSLKVLQYLMFSATKLLPNLSQLHWSCNVSTVMVYLRPLLTPTLTHLDISFGDVGDGAVLALLRGYHTLCPNLKSFRVNCQQNQYTDAISQAICQPLNLESIDCDLIDAAAFTHLAQSATLKTLSARLVKQSFDTSEGHRIMTGLARYSSPDLPPFRNVKVIDLHIEDLPFMIPLLRPHHQSFNNISLTFRVVPTTAILHAFFSTLGSTPRRGSVRRIELRQRTTLHRNTHHGHYQPLTYDSLCPLLSFPHLRELVLELDNPVSLNDEELMMLACNWPRLEVLKVNCRSGWRVDSSACPVTLKGLVSLLRLCPMLCELGLSLDARDIPLPSIDLCALQVIAPAWSGAHQGSWGIRNTKITMLYLSDSPLEDPTSVTTFLTEVLASLRKVDAPELPIRRIISRSRSHDHPLSLSRLNTNPLQSPGGASGTNRRLPTPAQLEHYVLWKQVNEHLTERARRQVSMASN
;
A
#
# COMPACT_ATOMS: atom_id res chain seq x y z
N MET A 1 2.68 22.36 -31.96
CA MET A 1 1.23 22.53 -32.15
C MET A 1 0.61 22.36 -30.77
N HIS A 2 0.36 23.46 -30.07
CA HIS A 2 -0.29 23.40 -28.75
C HIS A 2 -1.77 23.15 -28.99
N GLU A 3 -2.30 22.03 -28.52
CA GLU A 3 -3.74 21.82 -28.41
C GLU A 3 -4.28 22.85 -27.41
N ALA A 4 -4.79 23.98 -27.92
CA ALA A 4 -5.49 24.94 -27.10
C ALA A 4 -6.81 24.29 -26.68
N LEU A 5 -6.89 23.85 -25.42
CA LEU A 5 -8.12 23.34 -24.84
C LEU A 5 -9.24 24.38 -25.01
N LEU A 6 -10.42 23.91 -25.42
CA LEU A 6 -11.60 24.77 -25.46
C LEU A 6 -11.92 25.24 -24.04
N ILE A 7 -12.46 26.46 -23.90
CA ILE A 7 -12.82 27.05 -22.60
C ILE A 7 -13.66 26.07 -21.75
N ALA A 8 -14.56 25.32 -22.38
CA ALA A 8 -15.37 24.30 -21.73
C ALA A 8 -14.55 23.14 -21.13
N GLU A 9 -13.49 22.69 -21.81
CA GLU A 9 -12.61 21.61 -21.34
C GLU A 9 -11.79 22.05 -20.13
N VAL A 10 -11.32 23.32 -20.13
CA VAL A 10 -10.63 23.90 -18.98
C VAL A 10 -11.54 23.94 -17.75
N PHE A 11 -12.81 24.34 -17.91
CA PHE A 11 -13.77 24.34 -16.80
C PHE A 11 -14.05 22.93 -16.28
N ILE A 12 -14.17 21.92 -17.15
CA ILE A 12 -14.35 20.52 -16.71
C ILE A 12 -13.13 20.06 -15.92
N CYS A 13 -11.91 20.33 -16.39
CA CYS A 13 -10.69 19.98 -15.65
C CYS A 13 -10.64 20.65 -14.27
N VAL A 14 -11.02 21.93 -14.17
CA VAL A 14 -11.08 22.63 -12.87
C VAL A 14 -12.10 21.97 -11.93
N LEU A 15 -13.30 21.64 -12.43
CA LEU A 15 -14.30 20.95 -11.63
C LEU A 15 -13.84 19.55 -11.20
N GLU A 16 -13.15 18.81 -12.07
CA GLU A 16 -12.57 17.52 -11.73
C GLU A 16 -11.46 17.64 -10.69
N CYS A 17 -10.62 18.68 -10.74
CA CYS A 17 -9.62 18.95 -9.70
C CYS A 17 -10.29 19.26 -8.35
N LEU A 18 -11.35 20.06 -8.33
CA LEU A 18 -12.13 20.28 -7.10
C LEU A 18 -12.74 18.98 -6.56
N ALA A 19 -13.05 18.01 -7.44
CA ALA A 19 -13.52 16.69 -7.04
C ALA A 19 -12.40 15.71 -6.65
N GLN A 20 -11.11 16.04 -6.85
CA GLN A 20 -9.97 15.17 -6.55
C GLN A 20 -9.44 15.28 -5.11
N ASP A 21 -9.70 16.39 -4.40
CA ASP A 21 -9.30 16.60 -2.99
C ASP A 21 -9.97 15.65 -1.98
N THR A 22 -10.67 14.61 -2.45
CA THR A 22 -11.48 13.68 -1.66
C THR A 22 -11.05 12.21 -1.82
N ILE A 23 -9.78 11.94 -2.13
CA ILE A 23 -9.23 10.57 -2.27
C ILE A 23 -8.95 9.91 -0.91
N LEU A 24 -8.99 10.66 0.20
CA LEU A 24 -8.81 10.09 1.53
C LEU A 24 -10.18 9.75 2.16
N PRO A 25 -10.43 8.48 2.54
CA PRO A 25 -11.35 8.25 3.65
C PRO A 25 -10.86 9.07 4.84
N PRO A 26 -11.75 9.56 5.73
CA PRO A 26 -11.34 10.25 6.94
C PRO A 26 -10.70 9.24 7.90
N ASP A 27 -9.46 8.84 7.63
CA ASP A 27 -8.60 8.11 8.56
C ASP A 27 -7.80 9.11 9.37
N GLY A 28 -8.37 9.47 10.51
CA GLY A 28 -7.65 9.89 11.71
C GLY A 28 -8.37 9.29 12.91
N PRO A 29 -7.74 8.42 13.72
CA PRO A 29 -8.26 8.16 15.05
C PRO A 29 -8.06 9.46 15.85
N ASP A 30 -9.11 9.93 16.51
CA ASP A 30 -9.16 11.20 17.24
C ASP A 30 -9.41 12.43 16.35
N GLU A 31 -10.67 12.65 15.92
CA GLU A 31 -11.41 13.90 16.18
C GLU A 31 -12.92 13.62 16.04
N GLY A 32 -13.70 14.19 16.97
CA GLY A 32 -15.11 13.82 17.19
C GLY A 32 -16.03 14.15 16.01
N PHE A 33 -17.01 13.27 15.84
CA PHE A 33 -18.22 13.48 15.05
C PHE A 33 -18.81 14.89 15.21
N LEU A 34 -19.00 15.60 14.10
CA LEU A 34 -20.11 16.56 13.96
C LEU A 34 -20.83 16.34 12.62
N PRO A 35 -22.16 16.53 12.61
CA PRO A 35 -23.05 16.01 11.57
C PRO A 35 -23.22 16.98 10.39
N PHE A 36 -23.65 16.38 9.28
CA PHE A 36 -24.39 16.93 8.13
C PHE A 36 -24.68 18.44 8.12
N VAL A 37 -24.23 19.12 7.07
CA VAL A 37 -24.62 20.49 6.73
C VAL A 37 -26.13 20.53 6.46
N SER A 38 -26.87 21.16 7.36
CA SER A 38 -28.25 21.60 7.12
C SER A 38 -28.25 22.64 6.00
N LEU A 39 -29.18 22.50 5.06
CA LEU A 39 -29.53 23.51 4.06
C LEU A 39 -30.42 24.62 4.65
N GLU A 40 -30.17 25.02 5.89
CA GLU A 40 -30.80 26.18 6.51
C GLU A 40 -29.72 27.08 7.10
N ASP A 41 -29.66 28.30 6.57
CA ASP A 41 -28.80 29.38 7.04
C ASP A 41 -28.95 29.57 8.55
N THR A 42 -27.85 29.47 9.30
CA THR A 42 -27.50 30.40 10.38
C THR A 42 -26.06 30.14 10.84
N ASP A 43 -25.33 31.24 11.02
CA ASP A 43 -23.96 31.39 11.55
C ASP A 43 -22.78 30.92 10.68
N GLY A 44 -22.24 31.90 9.95
CA GLY A 44 -21.04 31.79 9.17
C GLY A 44 -19.79 31.59 10.01
N THR A 45 -19.25 30.37 10.02
CA THR A 45 -17.80 30.05 9.99
C THR A 45 -17.55 28.54 9.80
N SER A 46 -18.33 27.82 8.99
CA SER A 46 -18.17 26.37 8.81
C SER A 46 -17.81 25.96 7.37
N ASN A 47 -16.58 25.44 7.21
CA ASN A 47 -16.14 24.49 6.17
C ASN A 47 -16.39 24.80 4.68
N THR A 48 -16.34 26.06 4.26
CA THR A 48 -16.35 26.44 2.83
C THR A 48 -15.06 26.11 2.05
N ASN A 49 -14.03 25.57 2.72
CA ASN A 49 -12.70 25.33 2.12
C ASN A 49 -12.48 23.91 1.57
N THR A 50 -13.55 23.14 1.33
CA THR A 50 -13.45 21.83 0.67
C THR A 50 -13.89 21.91 -0.78
N GLY A 51 -13.27 21.12 -1.67
CA GLY A 51 -13.67 21.05 -3.07
C GLY A 51 -15.16 20.71 -3.28
N TRP A 52 -15.78 19.96 -2.37
CA TRP A 52 -17.22 19.69 -2.35
C TRP A 52 -18.07 20.94 -2.09
N GLY A 53 -17.66 21.81 -1.15
CA GLY A 53 -18.35 23.07 -0.87
C GLY A 53 -18.35 24.00 -2.10
N ALA A 54 -17.22 24.07 -2.80
CA ALA A 54 -17.10 24.83 -4.05
C ALA A 54 -18.01 24.26 -5.15
N LEU A 55 -18.03 22.94 -5.35
CA LEU A 55 -18.91 22.29 -6.32
C LEU A 55 -20.39 22.55 -5.98
N ALA A 56 -20.78 22.47 -4.70
CA ALA A 56 -22.15 22.74 -4.27
C ALA A 56 -22.55 24.21 -4.48
N ALA A 57 -21.64 25.14 -4.23
CA ALA A 57 -21.86 26.56 -4.52
C ALA A 57 -22.02 26.79 -6.03
N LEU A 58 -21.14 26.21 -6.86
CA LEU A 58 -21.22 26.32 -8.33
C LEU A 58 -22.52 25.72 -8.87
N ALA A 59 -22.94 24.57 -8.33
CA ALA A 59 -24.19 23.92 -8.66
C ALA A 59 -25.41 24.84 -8.44
N ARG A 60 -25.39 25.66 -7.37
CA ARG A 60 -26.49 26.57 -7.02
C ARG A 60 -26.41 27.94 -7.69
N THR A 61 -25.20 28.43 -7.99
CA THR A 61 -24.97 29.82 -8.39
C THR A 61 -24.77 30.02 -9.90
N CYS A 62 -24.36 28.99 -10.64
CA CYS A 62 -24.06 29.11 -12.07
C CYS A 62 -24.86 28.10 -12.91
N ARG A 63 -25.79 28.58 -13.74
CA ARG A 63 -26.63 27.70 -14.59
C ARG A 63 -25.82 26.83 -15.55
N THR A 64 -24.77 27.38 -16.15
CA THR A 64 -23.93 26.65 -17.12
C THR A 64 -23.09 25.55 -16.46
N LEU A 65 -22.63 25.79 -15.23
CA LEU A 65 -21.84 24.81 -14.47
C LEU A 65 -22.70 23.96 -13.54
N SER A 66 -24.00 24.22 -13.47
CA SER A 66 -24.93 23.56 -12.57
C SER A 66 -24.94 22.05 -12.78
N ASP A 67 -25.20 21.61 -14.00
CA ASP A 67 -25.28 20.18 -14.32
C ASP A 67 -23.93 19.45 -14.18
N PRO A 68 -22.80 19.96 -14.72
CA PRO A 68 -21.49 19.34 -14.51
C PRO A 68 -21.07 19.27 -13.03
N ALA A 69 -21.33 20.31 -12.25
CA ALA A 69 -21.02 20.32 -10.82
C ALA A 69 -21.90 19.31 -10.06
N MET A 70 -23.19 19.21 -10.40
CA MET A 70 -24.08 18.20 -9.82
C MET A 70 -23.69 16.77 -10.22
N ASP A 71 -23.26 16.55 -11.45
CA ASP A 71 -22.74 15.25 -11.87
C ASP A 71 -21.55 14.81 -11.01
N LEU A 72 -20.65 15.74 -10.68
CA LEU A 72 -19.48 15.45 -9.86
C LEU A 72 -19.81 15.27 -8.38
N LEU A 73 -20.71 16.10 -7.82
CA LEU A 73 -21.16 15.99 -6.43
C LEU A 73 -21.82 14.63 -6.14
N TRP A 74 -22.67 14.17 -7.07
CA TRP A 74 -23.42 12.93 -6.89
C TRP A 74 -22.71 11.71 -7.48
N ARG A 75 -21.57 11.89 -8.15
CA ARG A 75 -20.82 10.80 -8.82
C ARG A 75 -20.49 9.66 -7.87
N ARG A 76 -20.05 10.00 -6.65
CA ARG A 76 -19.54 9.07 -5.63
C ARG A 76 -20.35 9.22 -4.35
N LEU A 77 -20.92 8.12 -3.88
CA LEU A 77 -21.66 8.08 -2.62
C LEU A 77 -21.01 7.10 -1.65
N HIS A 78 -20.86 7.52 -0.39
CA HIS A 78 -20.38 6.67 0.71
C HIS A 78 -21.52 6.17 1.62
N SER A 79 -22.76 6.56 1.31
CA SER A 79 -23.97 6.15 2.00
C SER A 79 -25.19 6.47 1.13
N LEU A 80 -26.23 5.64 1.20
CA LEU A 80 -27.53 5.91 0.57
C LEU A 80 -28.33 6.97 1.34
N ASP A 81 -27.95 7.25 2.58
CA ASP A 81 -28.61 8.23 3.46
C ASP A 81 -28.68 9.60 2.78
N THR A 82 -27.63 9.98 2.05
CA THR A 82 -27.54 11.25 1.29
C THR A 82 -28.70 11.40 0.30
N ILE A 83 -29.11 10.30 -0.35
CA ILE A 83 -30.19 10.32 -1.33
C ILE A 83 -31.54 10.43 -0.60
N VAL A 84 -31.69 9.70 0.50
CA VAL A 84 -32.94 9.67 1.27
C VAL A 84 -33.19 11.01 1.98
N ARG A 85 -32.14 11.70 2.43
CA ARG A 85 -32.22 13.04 3.03
C ARG A 85 -32.75 14.12 2.08
N CYS A 86 -32.81 13.86 0.77
CA CYS A 86 -33.45 14.77 -0.19
C CYS A 86 -34.99 14.70 -0.18
N LEU A 87 -35.58 13.71 0.49
CA LEU A 87 -37.03 13.54 0.55
C LEU A 87 -37.66 14.48 1.59
N PRO A 88 -38.86 15.02 1.32
CA PRO A 88 -39.54 15.91 2.24
C PRO A 88 -40.12 15.14 3.45
N GLY A 89 -40.11 15.76 4.63
CA GLY A 89 -40.75 15.21 5.85
C GLY A 89 -39.91 14.18 6.60
N ILE A 90 -38.63 14.11 6.25
CA ILE A 90 -37.71 13.08 6.69
C ILE A 90 -36.77 13.73 7.74
N ASN A 91 -36.95 13.38 9.01
CA ASN A 91 -36.27 14.03 10.14
C ASN A 91 -35.42 13.01 10.91
N ASP A 92 -34.28 13.42 11.46
CA ASP A 92 -33.27 12.52 12.05
C ASP A 92 -33.87 11.57 13.13
N ASP A 93 -34.91 12.02 13.84
CA ASP A 93 -35.62 11.22 14.87
C ASP A 93 -36.57 10.15 14.29
N LEU A 94 -37.18 10.39 13.11
CA LEU A 94 -38.13 9.46 12.47
C LEU A 94 -37.41 8.26 11.83
N TYR A 95 -36.19 8.48 11.36
CA TYR A 95 -35.37 7.46 10.71
C TYR A 95 -34.86 6.36 11.63
N ARG A 96 -34.70 6.66 12.92
CA ARG A 96 -34.23 5.69 13.90
C ARG A 96 -35.23 4.55 14.12
N THR A 97 -36.53 4.82 13.96
CA THR A 97 -37.59 3.85 14.28
C THR A 97 -38.14 3.11 13.05
N ALA A 98 -38.43 3.75 11.91
CA ALA A 98 -38.85 3.07 10.68
C ALA A 98 -38.72 3.95 9.41
N LEU A 99 -38.24 3.40 8.30
CA LEU A 99 -38.28 4.06 6.98
C LEU A 99 -39.60 3.66 6.28
N PRO A 100 -40.53 4.60 6.02
CA PRO A 100 -41.76 4.27 5.28
C PRO A 100 -41.45 3.90 3.82
N PRO A 101 -42.34 3.11 3.16
CA PRO A 101 -42.26 2.88 1.72
C PRO A 101 -42.20 4.20 0.95
N PHE A 102 -41.30 4.29 -0.04
CA PHE A 102 -41.26 5.46 -0.92
C PHE A 102 -42.55 5.56 -1.73
N SER A 103 -43.16 6.74 -1.73
CA SER A 103 -44.28 7.06 -2.61
C SER A 103 -43.80 7.36 -4.04
N ASP A 104 -44.72 7.39 -5.00
CA ASP A 104 -44.38 7.77 -6.38
C ASP A 104 -43.74 9.17 -6.47
N LYS A 105 -44.16 10.09 -5.58
CA LYS A 105 -43.58 11.44 -5.50
C LYS A 105 -42.15 11.42 -4.98
N ASP A 106 -41.86 10.59 -3.99
CA ASP A 106 -40.51 10.41 -3.47
C ASP A 106 -39.58 9.89 -4.57
N TRP A 107 -40.06 8.93 -5.36
CA TRP A 107 -39.29 8.39 -6.47
C TRP A 107 -38.97 9.44 -7.55
N ILE A 108 -39.87 10.36 -7.85
CA ILE A 108 -39.56 11.47 -8.77
C ILE A 108 -38.39 12.32 -8.25
N ILE A 109 -38.31 12.53 -6.94
CA ILE A 109 -37.21 13.28 -6.32
C ILE A 109 -35.91 12.48 -6.39
N LEU A 110 -35.94 11.19 -6.03
CA LEU A 110 -34.75 10.33 -6.07
C LEU A 110 -34.18 10.24 -7.50
N GLN A 111 -35.04 10.04 -8.52
CA GLN A 111 -34.64 9.94 -9.92
C GLN A 111 -33.96 11.20 -10.49
N ARG A 112 -34.07 12.35 -9.82
CA ARG A 112 -33.34 13.57 -10.21
C ARG A 112 -31.84 13.46 -9.96
N TYR A 113 -31.44 12.71 -8.94
CA TYR A 113 -30.06 12.62 -8.47
C TYR A 113 -29.44 11.25 -8.75
N THR A 114 -30.20 10.18 -8.59
CA THR A 114 -29.64 8.83 -8.66
C THR A 114 -29.04 8.41 -10.00
N PRO A 115 -29.46 8.91 -11.18
CA PRO A 115 -28.78 8.60 -12.44
C PRO A 115 -27.36 9.17 -12.54
N ARG A 116 -26.99 10.14 -11.70
CA ARG A 116 -25.65 10.76 -11.67
C ARG A 116 -24.65 9.91 -10.88
N VAL A 117 -25.15 9.00 -10.04
CA VAL A 117 -24.33 8.12 -9.19
C VAL A 117 -23.66 7.05 -10.04
N ARG A 118 -22.34 7.00 -9.99
CA ARG A 118 -21.50 6.01 -10.70
C ARG A 118 -20.74 5.10 -9.76
N GLU A 119 -20.41 5.58 -8.57
CA GLU A 119 -19.64 4.84 -7.57
C GLU A 119 -20.39 4.84 -6.23
N LEU A 120 -20.55 3.67 -5.64
CA LEU A 120 -21.16 3.50 -4.33
C LEU A 120 -20.23 2.70 -3.42
N THR A 121 -19.93 3.26 -2.25
CA THR A 121 -19.16 2.63 -1.19
C THR A 121 -20.07 2.45 0.03
N LEU A 122 -20.24 1.22 0.50
CA LEU A 122 -21.01 0.91 1.71
C LEU A 122 -20.14 0.08 2.64
N GLY A 123 -19.89 0.57 3.87
CA GLY A 123 -18.98 -0.08 4.81
C GLY A 123 -19.37 0.09 6.28
N MET A 124 -18.93 -0.85 7.13
CA MET A 124 -19.13 -0.82 8.60
C MET A 124 -18.40 0.33 9.28
N GLU A 125 -17.27 0.78 8.72
CA GLU A 125 -16.33 1.70 9.35
C GLU A 125 -16.89 3.12 9.52
N ALA A 126 -17.99 3.45 8.83
CA ALA A 126 -18.55 4.79 8.84
C ALA A 126 -19.51 5.10 10.01
N TYR A 127 -20.14 4.11 10.67
CA TYR A 127 -21.30 4.40 11.55
C TYR A 127 -21.46 3.57 12.84
N GLY A 128 -20.55 2.65 13.16
CA GLY A 128 -20.90 1.61 14.13
C GLY A 128 -22.04 0.74 13.57
N SER A 129 -22.53 -0.22 14.35
CA SER A 129 -23.41 -1.33 13.92
C SER A 129 -24.33 -1.06 12.71
N TRP A 130 -24.26 -1.92 11.68
CA TRP A 130 -25.15 -1.88 10.51
C TRP A 130 -26.65 -1.85 10.85
N SER A 131 -27.07 -2.33 12.04
CA SER A 131 -28.47 -2.39 12.47
C SER A 131 -29.16 -1.02 12.55
N GLU A 132 -28.40 0.06 12.74
CA GLU A 132 -28.94 1.43 12.80
C GLU A 132 -28.77 2.20 11.48
N ASN A 133 -28.21 1.54 10.46
CA ASN A 133 -27.86 2.19 9.20
C ASN A 133 -29.08 2.33 8.29
N LEU A 134 -29.44 3.58 7.98
CA LEU A 134 -30.54 3.92 7.06
C LEU A 134 -30.34 3.31 5.67
N SER A 135 -29.10 3.19 5.20
CA SER A 135 -28.78 2.52 3.94
C SER A 135 -29.24 1.06 3.92
N LEU A 136 -29.23 0.34 5.04
CA LEU A 136 -29.82 -1.01 5.08
C LEU A 136 -31.32 -1.00 4.92
N LYS A 137 -32.02 -0.05 5.54
CA LYS A 137 -33.48 0.06 5.41
C LYS A 137 -33.85 0.36 3.95
N VAL A 138 -33.07 1.21 3.28
CA VAL A 138 -33.22 1.45 1.83
C VAL A 138 -33.00 0.17 1.03
N LEU A 139 -31.93 -0.57 1.29
CA LEU A 139 -31.64 -1.81 0.55
C LEU A 139 -32.67 -2.90 0.81
N GLN A 140 -33.18 -3.02 2.04
CA GLN A 140 -34.29 -3.90 2.39
C GLN A 140 -35.54 -3.57 1.57
N TYR A 141 -35.85 -2.28 1.41
CA TYR A 141 -36.95 -1.85 0.54
C TYR A 141 -36.69 -2.21 -0.93
N LEU A 142 -35.46 -1.98 -1.43
CA LEU A 142 -35.08 -2.26 -2.81
C LEU A 142 -35.16 -3.75 -3.19
N MET A 143 -35.07 -4.67 -2.21
CA MET A 143 -35.27 -6.10 -2.47
C MET A 143 -36.65 -6.42 -3.08
N PHE A 144 -37.66 -5.62 -2.77
CA PHE A 144 -39.04 -5.82 -3.23
C PHE A 144 -39.46 -4.81 -4.32
N SER A 145 -38.53 -3.94 -4.74
CA SER A 145 -38.80 -2.89 -5.69
C SER A 145 -38.41 -3.30 -7.12
N ALA A 146 -39.29 -3.07 -8.09
CA ALA A 146 -38.96 -3.27 -9.51
C ALA A 146 -38.09 -2.14 -10.09
N THR A 147 -38.08 -0.99 -9.42
CA THR A 147 -37.39 0.23 -9.87
C THR A 147 -35.95 0.24 -9.39
N LYS A 148 -35.00 0.47 -10.31
CA LYS A 148 -33.57 0.51 -10.01
C LYS A 148 -33.19 1.86 -9.40
N LEU A 149 -32.79 1.88 -8.12
CA LEU A 149 -32.34 3.11 -7.46
C LEU A 149 -31.20 3.77 -8.21
N LEU A 150 -30.16 3.02 -8.54
CA LEU A 150 -28.91 3.54 -9.12
C LEU A 150 -28.70 2.96 -10.53
N PRO A 151 -29.36 3.50 -11.56
CA PRO A 151 -29.40 2.88 -12.89
C PRO A 151 -28.05 2.91 -13.64
N ASN A 152 -27.15 3.84 -13.28
CA ASN A 152 -25.85 4.04 -13.93
C ASN A 152 -24.66 3.65 -13.03
N LEU A 153 -24.91 2.84 -12.00
CA LEU A 153 -23.87 2.39 -11.08
C LEU A 153 -22.85 1.54 -11.84
N SER A 154 -21.59 1.95 -11.81
CA SER A 154 -20.49 1.28 -12.51
C SER A 154 -19.42 0.72 -11.58
N GLN A 155 -19.30 1.25 -10.35
CA GLN A 155 -18.42 0.74 -9.31
C GLN A 155 -19.17 0.55 -8.00
N LEU A 156 -19.01 -0.63 -7.40
CA LEU A 156 -19.59 -0.97 -6.11
C LEU A 156 -18.49 -1.47 -5.18
N HIS A 157 -18.31 -0.79 -4.06
CA HIS A 157 -17.51 -1.26 -2.92
C HIS A 157 -18.45 -1.59 -1.76
N TRP A 158 -18.35 -2.81 -1.25
CA TRP A 158 -19.17 -3.32 -0.16
C TRP A 158 -18.30 -3.98 0.89
N SER A 159 -18.30 -3.47 2.13
CA SER A 159 -17.51 -4.01 3.24
C SER A 159 -18.37 -4.30 4.46
N CYS A 160 -18.65 -5.57 4.74
CA CYS A 160 -19.51 -5.96 5.85
C CYS A 160 -19.07 -7.27 6.52
N ASN A 161 -18.93 -7.24 7.84
CA ASN A 161 -18.61 -8.42 8.66
C ASN A 161 -19.86 -9.19 9.14
N VAL A 162 -21.08 -8.72 8.82
CA VAL A 162 -22.35 -9.36 9.18
C VAL A 162 -22.94 -10.05 7.95
N SER A 163 -22.97 -11.37 7.96
CA SER A 163 -23.35 -12.12 6.75
C SER A 163 -24.80 -11.97 6.33
N THR A 164 -25.73 -11.84 7.28
CA THR A 164 -27.17 -11.71 7.02
C THR A 164 -27.52 -10.50 6.15
N VAL A 165 -26.61 -9.54 6.05
CA VAL A 165 -26.75 -8.31 5.28
C VAL A 165 -26.33 -8.51 3.81
N MET A 166 -25.61 -9.59 3.48
CA MET A 166 -25.11 -9.86 2.12
C MET A 166 -26.22 -10.06 1.10
N VAL A 167 -27.39 -10.55 1.52
CA VAL A 167 -28.56 -10.70 0.63
C VAL A 167 -29.00 -9.35 0.04
N TYR A 168 -28.78 -8.25 0.77
CA TYR A 168 -29.15 -6.90 0.36
C TYR A 168 -28.22 -6.30 -0.69
N LEU A 169 -27.13 -6.99 -1.05
CA LEU A 169 -26.26 -6.59 -2.14
C LEU A 169 -26.94 -6.84 -3.51
N ARG A 170 -27.87 -7.81 -3.58
CA ARG A 170 -28.53 -8.28 -4.81
C ARG A 170 -29.15 -7.17 -5.68
N PRO A 171 -29.84 -6.14 -5.15
CA PRO A 171 -30.43 -5.07 -5.96
C PRO A 171 -29.39 -4.15 -6.62
N LEU A 172 -28.17 -4.09 -6.08
CA LEU A 172 -27.09 -3.26 -6.60
C LEU A 172 -26.29 -3.95 -7.71
N LEU A 173 -26.39 -5.28 -7.82
CA LEU A 173 -25.77 -6.06 -8.88
C LEU A 173 -26.50 -5.86 -10.19
N THR A 174 -25.92 -5.01 -11.03
CA THR A 174 -26.52 -4.56 -12.28
C THR A 174 -25.58 -4.79 -13.46
N PRO A 175 -26.09 -4.93 -14.69
CA PRO A 175 -25.25 -5.09 -15.87
C PRO A 175 -24.36 -3.88 -16.20
N THR A 176 -24.57 -2.73 -15.57
CA THR A 176 -23.74 -1.53 -15.70
C THR A 176 -22.47 -1.59 -14.86
N LEU A 177 -22.38 -2.53 -13.91
CA LEU A 177 -21.20 -2.70 -13.08
C LEU A 177 -20.00 -3.17 -13.90
N THR A 178 -18.90 -2.43 -13.71
CA THR A 178 -17.59 -2.70 -14.29
C THR A 178 -16.55 -3.01 -13.20
N HIS A 179 -16.75 -2.52 -11.98
CA HIS A 179 -15.88 -2.78 -10.83
C HIS A 179 -16.73 -3.24 -9.64
N LEU A 180 -16.35 -4.38 -9.07
CA LEU A 180 -17.02 -4.97 -7.91
C LEU A 180 -15.95 -5.30 -6.87
N ASP A 181 -16.07 -4.69 -5.70
CA ASP A 181 -15.20 -4.90 -4.54
C ASP A 181 -16.05 -5.32 -3.36
N ILE A 182 -15.82 -6.54 -2.86
CA ILE A 182 -16.59 -7.12 -1.77
C ILE A 182 -15.62 -7.59 -0.69
N SER A 183 -15.78 -7.04 0.51
CA SER A 183 -15.06 -7.44 1.72
C SER A 183 -16.04 -8.02 2.73
N PHE A 184 -15.77 -9.21 3.23
CA PHE A 184 -16.64 -9.85 4.22
C PHE A 184 -15.91 -10.67 5.28
N GLY A 185 -16.53 -10.70 6.46
CA GLY A 185 -16.06 -11.42 7.64
C GLY A 185 -16.53 -12.87 7.71
N ASP A 186 -16.33 -13.49 8.87
CA ASP A 186 -16.67 -14.89 9.13
C ASP A 186 -18.16 -15.09 9.39
N VAL A 187 -18.92 -15.58 8.41
CA VAL A 187 -20.05 -16.48 8.69
C VAL A 187 -20.40 -17.30 7.45
N GLY A 188 -20.51 -18.62 7.60
CA GLY A 188 -20.94 -19.60 6.58
C GLY A 188 -22.31 -19.34 5.95
N ASP A 189 -22.39 -18.30 5.12
CA ASP A 189 -23.64 -17.82 4.53
C ASP A 189 -23.80 -18.32 3.09
N GLY A 190 -24.95 -18.95 2.84
CA GLY A 190 -25.37 -19.35 1.50
C GLY A 190 -25.49 -18.17 0.53
N ALA A 191 -25.75 -16.95 1.02
CA ALA A 191 -25.87 -15.74 0.20
C ALA A 191 -24.55 -15.39 -0.51
N VAL A 192 -23.42 -15.46 0.20
CA VAL A 192 -22.09 -15.20 -0.38
C VAL A 192 -21.76 -16.25 -1.45
N LEU A 193 -22.03 -17.53 -1.15
CA LEU A 193 -21.82 -18.61 -2.12
C LEU A 193 -22.73 -18.46 -3.35
N ALA A 194 -24.00 -18.08 -3.15
CA ALA A 194 -24.94 -17.81 -4.25
C ALA A 194 -24.48 -16.64 -5.11
N LEU A 195 -23.94 -15.58 -4.48
CA LEU A 195 -23.35 -14.45 -5.16
C LEU A 195 -22.14 -14.86 -6.01
N LEU A 196 -21.16 -15.56 -5.41
CA LEU A 196 -19.96 -16.02 -6.12
C LEU A 196 -20.29 -16.97 -7.29
N ARG A 197 -21.36 -17.76 -7.17
CA ARG A 197 -21.84 -18.61 -8.27
C ARG A 197 -22.56 -17.82 -9.37
N GLY A 198 -23.25 -16.74 -9.03
CA GLY A 198 -24.17 -16.03 -9.94
C GLY A 198 -23.66 -14.69 -10.49
N TYR A 199 -22.60 -14.10 -9.93
CA TYR A 199 -22.22 -12.71 -10.23
C TYR A 199 -21.97 -12.44 -11.72
N HIS A 200 -21.39 -13.39 -12.44
CA HIS A 200 -21.12 -13.28 -13.88
C HIS A 200 -22.40 -13.08 -14.71
N THR A 201 -23.53 -13.64 -14.28
CA THR A 201 -24.84 -13.42 -14.93
C THR A 201 -25.45 -12.07 -14.60
N LEU A 202 -25.19 -11.57 -13.39
CA LEU A 202 -25.74 -10.32 -12.88
C LEU A 202 -24.96 -9.10 -13.39
N CYS A 203 -23.65 -9.27 -13.57
CA CYS A 203 -22.68 -8.24 -13.95
C CYS A 203 -21.83 -8.71 -15.15
N PRO A 204 -22.43 -8.93 -16.34
CA PRO A 204 -21.70 -9.48 -17.50
C PRO A 204 -20.59 -8.56 -18.04
N ASN A 205 -20.64 -7.26 -17.75
CA ASN A 205 -19.66 -6.26 -18.19
C ASN A 205 -18.55 -6.01 -17.16
N LEU A 206 -18.40 -6.91 -16.17
CA LEU A 206 -17.42 -6.74 -15.10
C LEU A 206 -15.99 -6.82 -15.65
N LYS A 207 -15.17 -5.84 -15.30
CA LYS A 207 -13.75 -5.72 -15.67
C LYS A 207 -12.82 -5.85 -14.49
N SER A 208 -13.22 -5.37 -13.32
CA SER A 208 -12.45 -5.49 -12.08
C SER A 208 -13.24 -6.25 -11.04
N PHE A 209 -12.64 -7.29 -10.49
CA PHE A 209 -13.23 -8.09 -9.43
C PHE A 209 -12.28 -8.18 -8.25
N ARG A 210 -12.73 -7.67 -7.10
CA ARG A 210 -11.99 -7.71 -5.84
C ARG A 210 -12.81 -8.43 -4.77
N VAL A 211 -12.19 -9.40 -4.10
CA VAL A 211 -12.80 -10.16 -3.01
C VAL A 211 -11.81 -10.29 -1.86
N ASN A 212 -12.11 -9.65 -0.74
CA ASN A 212 -11.36 -9.77 0.50
C ASN A 212 -12.13 -10.61 1.51
N CYS A 213 -11.52 -11.71 1.94
CA CYS A 213 -12.09 -12.60 2.94
C CYS A 213 -11.03 -13.01 3.95
N GLN A 214 -11.33 -12.76 5.22
CA GLN A 214 -10.43 -13.10 6.33
C GLN A 214 -10.24 -14.61 6.53
N GLN A 215 -11.10 -15.46 5.92
CA GLN A 215 -11.17 -16.90 6.15
C GLN A 215 -10.95 -17.71 4.88
N ASN A 216 -10.19 -18.81 4.99
CA ASN A 216 -9.81 -19.66 3.86
C ASN A 216 -10.94 -20.57 3.33
N GLN A 217 -12.10 -20.64 3.99
CA GLN A 217 -13.18 -21.57 3.63
C GLN A 217 -13.86 -21.27 2.28
N TYR A 218 -13.77 -20.03 1.79
CA TYR A 218 -14.37 -19.62 0.51
C TYR A 218 -13.43 -19.77 -0.68
N THR A 219 -12.19 -20.23 -0.47
CA THR A 219 -11.16 -20.37 -1.51
C THR A 219 -11.71 -21.06 -2.76
N ASP A 220 -12.39 -22.19 -2.59
CA ASP A 220 -12.89 -23.01 -3.69
C ASP A 220 -14.01 -22.28 -4.44
N ALA A 221 -14.91 -21.60 -3.71
CA ALA A 221 -16.00 -20.83 -4.31
C ALA A 221 -15.48 -19.59 -5.06
N ILE A 222 -14.50 -18.87 -4.50
CA ILE A 222 -13.82 -17.74 -5.14
C ILE A 222 -13.07 -18.23 -6.40
N SER A 223 -12.38 -19.36 -6.30
CA SER A 223 -11.64 -19.93 -7.43
C SER A 223 -12.58 -20.36 -8.56
N GLN A 224 -13.72 -20.99 -8.24
CA GLN A 224 -14.78 -21.30 -9.21
C GLN A 224 -15.43 -20.05 -9.82
N ALA A 225 -15.59 -18.99 -9.02
CA ALA A 225 -16.11 -17.71 -9.49
C ALA A 225 -15.14 -17.05 -10.49
N ILE A 226 -13.84 -17.09 -10.22
CA ILE A 226 -12.79 -16.56 -11.11
C ILE A 226 -12.73 -17.30 -12.45
N CYS A 227 -12.97 -18.62 -12.44
CA CYS A 227 -12.97 -19.44 -13.65
C CYS A 227 -14.22 -19.26 -14.53
N GLN A 228 -15.17 -18.40 -14.15
CA GLN A 228 -16.33 -18.08 -14.99
C GLN A 228 -15.90 -17.24 -16.22
N PRO A 229 -16.61 -17.36 -17.35
CA PRO A 229 -16.23 -16.69 -18.59
C PRO A 229 -16.50 -15.17 -18.52
N LEU A 230 -15.52 -14.42 -18.04
CA LEU A 230 -15.53 -12.96 -18.00
C LEU A 230 -14.23 -12.39 -18.56
N ASN A 231 -14.35 -11.24 -19.22
CA ASN A 231 -13.22 -10.48 -19.75
C ASN A 231 -12.60 -9.59 -18.67
N LEU A 232 -12.23 -10.19 -17.53
CA LEU A 232 -11.64 -9.47 -16.41
C LEU A 232 -10.30 -8.85 -16.82
N GLU A 233 -10.15 -7.56 -16.55
CA GLU A 233 -8.92 -6.79 -16.72
C GLU A 233 -8.13 -6.69 -15.40
N SER A 234 -8.80 -6.75 -14.25
CA SER A 234 -8.19 -6.63 -12.92
C SER A 234 -8.79 -7.62 -11.93
N ILE A 235 -7.91 -8.31 -11.19
CA ILE A 235 -8.32 -9.21 -10.11
C ILE A 235 -7.49 -8.92 -8.87
N ASP A 236 -8.18 -8.85 -7.73
CA ASP A 236 -7.58 -8.72 -6.42
C ASP A 236 -8.32 -9.59 -5.41
N CYS A 237 -7.76 -10.75 -5.13
CA CYS A 237 -8.38 -11.71 -4.24
C CYS A 237 -7.40 -12.09 -3.12
N ASP A 238 -7.93 -12.54 -1.99
CA ASP A 238 -7.12 -13.27 -1.02
C ASP A 238 -6.70 -14.63 -1.59
N LEU A 239 -7.21 -15.73 -1.04
CA LEU A 239 -6.72 -17.07 -1.35
C LEU A 239 -7.38 -17.65 -2.61
N ILE A 240 -6.56 -18.10 -3.56
CA ILE A 240 -7.01 -18.81 -4.78
C ILE A 240 -6.29 -20.16 -4.94
N ASP A 241 -6.94 -21.09 -5.64
CA ASP A 241 -6.37 -22.41 -5.93
C ASP A 241 -5.57 -22.45 -7.25
N ALA A 242 -4.96 -23.62 -7.52
CA ALA A 242 -4.18 -23.84 -8.72
C ALA A 242 -4.99 -23.71 -10.03
N ALA A 243 -6.29 -24.04 -10.01
CA ALA A 243 -7.13 -23.98 -11.20
C ALA A 243 -7.44 -22.53 -11.58
N ALA A 244 -7.83 -21.70 -10.59
CA ALA A 244 -8.02 -20.28 -10.78
C ALA A 244 -6.74 -19.59 -11.23
N PHE A 245 -5.59 -19.87 -10.59
CA PHE A 245 -4.32 -19.28 -11.01
C PHE A 245 -3.95 -19.66 -12.45
N THR A 246 -4.15 -20.93 -12.85
CA THR A 246 -3.90 -21.39 -14.22
C THR A 246 -4.81 -20.69 -15.23
N HIS A 247 -6.10 -20.54 -14.90
CA HIS A 247 -7.06 -19.79 -15.71
C HIS A 247 -6.64 -18.34 -15.90
N LEU A 248 -6.23 -17.67 -14.81
CA LEU A 248 -5.78 -16.27 -14.85
C LEU A 248 -4.49 -16.06 -15.63
N ALA A 249 -3.55 -16.99 -15.52
CA ALA A 249 -2.34 -16.96 -16.30
C ALA A 249 -2.60 -17.05 -17.82
N GLN A 250 -3.70 -17.68 -18.24
CA GLN A 250 -4.07 -17.82 -19.65
C GLN A 250 -4.99 -16.70 -20.15
N SER A 251 -5.42 -15.80 -19.28
CA SER A 251 -6.34 -14.72 -19.65
C SER A 251 -5.73 -13.78 -20.69
N ALA A 252 -6.51 -13.50 -21.74
CA ALA A 252 -6.15 -12.54 -22.78
C ALA A 252 -6.46 -11.09 -22.38
N THR A 253 -7.27 -10.85 -21.35
CA THR A 253 -7.72 -9.49 -20.97
C THR A 253 -7.06 -8.99 -19.70
N LEU A 254 -6.50 -9.87 -18.87
CA LEU A 254 -5.96 -9.52 -17.56
C LEU A 254 -4.72 -8.63 -17.68
N LYS A 255 -4.75 -7.52 -16.94
CA LYS A 255 -3.68 -6.50 -16.85
C LYS A 255 -3.09 -6.44 -15.44
N THR A 256 -3.90 -6.69 -14.42
CA THR A 256 -3.49 -6.61 -13.01
C THR A 256 -3.94 -7.86 -12.25
N LEU A 257 -3.03 -8.46 -11.51
CA LEU A 257 -3.27 -9.64 -10.69
C LEU A 257 -2.73 -9.42 -9.28
N SER A 258 -3.62 -9.45 -8.30
CA SER A 258 -3.30 -9.55 -6.87
C SER A 258 -3.93 -10.81 -6.31
N ALA A 259 -3.12 -11.71 -5.74
CA ALA A 259 -3.60 -12.98 -5.19
C ALA A 259 -2.68 -13.60 -4.14
N ARG A 260 -3.28 -14.34 -3.21
CA ARG A 260 -2.58 -15.26 -2.30
C ARG A 260 -2.69 -16.70 -2.79
N LEU A 261 -1.54 -17.36 -2.94
CA LEU A 261 -1.48 -18.77 -3.29
C LEU A 261 -1.30 -19.68 -2.07
N VAL A 262 -0.95 -19.14 -0.89
CA VAL A 262 -0.59 -19.93 0.30
C VAL A 262 -1.79 -20.19 1.21
N LYS A 263 -2.25 -21.45 1.32
CA LYS A 263 -2.95 -21.94 2.53
C LYS A 263 -1.90 -22.07 3.64
N GLN A 264 -2.24 -21.70 4.88
CA GLN A 264 -1.27 -21.53 5.97
C GLN A 264 -0.34 -22.74 6.25
N SER A 265 -0.64 -23.91 5.68
CA SER A 265 0.23 -25.07 5.49
C SER A 265 0.26 -25.45 3.99
N PHE A 266 1.30 -25.07 3.24
CA PHE A 266 1.45 -25.56 1.87
C PHE A 266 2.26 -26.84 1.83
N ASP A 267 1.63 -27.87 1.29
CA ASP A 267 2.30 -29.02 0.72
C ASP A 267 2.89 -28.60 -0.64
N THR A 268 4.12 -29.02 -0.94
CA THR A 268 4.81 -28.78 -2.23
C THR A 268 4.00 -29.19 -3.47
N SER A 269 2.94 -29.98 -3.28
CA SER A 269 2.03 -30.49 -4.31
C SER A 269 1.30 -29.41 -5.10
N GLU A 270 0.83 -28.33 -4.49
CA GLU A 270 0.03 -27.30 -5.19
C GLU A 270 0.85 -26.47 -6.18
N GLY A 271 2.09 -26.09 -5.83
CA GLY A 271 3.01 -25.43 -6.76
C GLY A 271 3.30 -26.33 -7.99
N HIS A 272 3.44 -27.63 -7.76
CA HIS A 272 3.60 -28.61 -8.83
C HIS A 272 2.34 -28.74 -9.70
N ARG A 273 1.14 -28.69 -9.12
CA ARG A 273 -0.14 -28.68 -9.85
C ARG A 273 -0.27 -27.45 -10.75
N ILE A 274 0.10 -26.26 -10.26
CA ILE A 274 0.11 -25.03 -11.06
C ILE A 274 1.08 -25.19 -12.24
N MET A 275 2.32 -25.58 -11.97
CA MET A 275 3.32 -25.74 -13.03
C MET A 275 2.92 -26.78 -14.07
N THR A 276 2.33 -27.89 -13.63
CA THR A 276 1.80 -28.92 -14.52
C THR A 276 0.62 -28.41 -15.35
N GLY A 277 -0.30 -27.66 -14.73
CA GLY A 277 -1.43 -27.02 -15.40
C GLY A 277 -0.94 -26.05 -16.47
N LEU A 278 -0.03 -25.14 -16.12
CA LEU A 278 0.54 -24.20 -17.07
C LEU A 278 1.28 -24.90 -18.20
N ALA A 279 2.10 -25.92 -17.92
CA ALA A 279 2.84 -26.66 -18.94
C ALA A 279 1.92 -27.36 -19.96
N ARG A 280 0.71 -27.79 -19.56
CA ARG A 280 -0.26 -28.41 -20.49
C ARG A 280 -0.81 -27.45 -21.54
N TYR A 281 -0.85 -26.16 -21.23
CA TYR A 281 -1.50 -25.16 -22.08
C TYR A 281 -0.54 -24.07 -22.58
N SER A 282 0.69 -24.02 -22.05
CA SER A 282 1.72 -23.08 -22.49
C SER A 282 2.29 -23.56 -23.82
N SER A 283 2.06 -22.77 -24.87
CA SER A 283 2.81 -22.87 -26.12
C SER A 283 3.69 -21.62 -26.27
N PRO A 284 4.72 -21.64 -27.14
CA PRO A 284 5.51 -20.44 -27.45
C PRO A 284 4.65 -19.24 -27.85
N ASP A 285 3.51 -19.49 -28.50
CA ASP A 285 2.57 -18.46 -28.98
C ASP A 285 1.58 -17.97 -27.91
N LEU A 286 1.42 -18.73 -26.82
CA LEU A 286 0.50 -18.45 -25.71
C LEU A 286 1.25 -18.52 -24.36
N PRO A 287 2.15 -17.55 -24.10
CA PRO A 287 2.84 -17.49 -22.82
C PRO A 287 1.87 -17.11 -21.70
N PRO A 288 2.09 -17.62 -20.47
CA PRO A 288 1.34 -17.16 -19.31
C PRO A 288 1.53 -15.65 -19.12
N PHE A 289 0.52 -14.98 -18.58
CA PHE A 289 0.54 -13.56 -18.23
C PHE A 289 0.89 -12.62 -19.39
N ARG A 290 0.48 -12.98 -20.62
CA ARG A 290 0.82 -12.23 -21.86
C ARG A 290 0.55 -10.72 -21.78
N ASN A 291 -0.55 -10.33 -21.12
CA ASN A 291 -0.98 -8.93 -21.03
C ASN A 291 -0.88 -8.32 -19.62
N VAL A 292 -0.42 -9.11 -18.63
CA VAL A 292 -0.32 -8.63 -17.24
C VAL A 292 0.87 -7.69 -17.10
N LYS A 293 0.61 -6.53 -16.47
CA LYS A 293 1.57 -5.47 -16.20
C LYS A 293 1.87 -5.29 -14.72
N VAL A 294 0.92 -5.61 -13.87
CA VAL A 294 1.05 -5.51 -12.42
C VAL A 294 0.76 -6.87 -11.82
N ILE A 295 1.71 -7.37 -11.05
CA ILE A 295 1.56 -8.63 -10.31
C ILE A 295 1.89 -8.38 -8.84
N ASP A 296 0.98 -8.76 -7.96
CA ASP A 296 1.15 -8.77 -6.51
C ASP A 296 0.77 -10.16 -5.99
N LEU A 297 1.75 -10.95 -5.60
CA LEU A 297 1.50 -12.33 -5.19
C LEU A 297 2.01 -12.63 -3.79
N HIS A 298 1.19 -13.30 -2.98
CA HIS A 298 1.65 -13.99 -1.79
C HIS A 298 1.92 -15.46 -2.10
N ILE A 299 3.19 -15.83 -2.18
CA ILE A 299 3.70 -17.16 -2.55
C ILE A 299 4.45 -17.79 -1.36
N GLU A 300 4.76 -19.08 -1.43
CA GLU A 300 5.53 -19.75 -0.37
C GLU A 300 7.03 -19.42 -0.49
N ASP A 301 7.56 -19.59 -1.70
CA ASP A 301 8.98 -19.46 -2.00
C ASP A 301 9.19 -18.78 -3.38
N LEU A 302 10.25 -17.98 -3.50
CA LEU A 302 10.55 -17.17 -4.68
C LEU A 302 10.86 -17.96 -5.96
N PRO A 303 11.52 -19.15 -5.93
CA PRO A 303 11.78 -19.97 -7.12
C PRO A 303 10.53 -20.33 -7.92
N PHE A 304 9.35 -20.35 -7.29
CA PHE A 304 8.07 -20.58 -7.97
C PHE A 304 7.86 -19.60 -9.14
N MET A 305 8.33 -18.37 -9.01
CA MET A 305 8.16 -17.35 -10.06
C MET A 305 9.15 -17.51 -11.22
N ILE A 306 10.31 -18.14 -11.00
CA ILE A 306 11.39 -18.18 -12.03
C ILE A 306 10.90 -18.84 -13.34
N PRO A 307 10.28 -20.04 -13.33
CA PRO A 307 9.76 -20.63 -14.56
C PRO A 307 8.69 -19.79 -15.25
N LEU A 308 7.89 -19.06 -14.46
CA LEU A 308 6.82 -18.20 -14.98
C LEU A 308 7.39 -17.00 -15.72
N LEU A 309 8.58 -16.52 -15.36
CA LEU A 309 9.26 -15.37 -15.98
C LEU A 309 10.09 -15.71 -17.22
N ARG A 310 10.45 -16.99 -17.43
CA ARG A 310 11.28 -17.42 -18.57
C ARG A 310 10.67 -17.20 -19.96
N PRO A 311 9.34 -17.23 -20.19
CA PRO A 311 8.79 -16.92 -21.49
C PRO A 311 9.22 -15.51 -21.92
N HIS A 312 10.00 -15.42 -22.99
CA HIS A 312 10.62 -14.18 -23.50
C HIS A 312 9.61 -13.15 -24.05
N HIS A 313 8.35 -13.15 -23.64
CA HIS A 313 7.34 -12.18 -24.10
C HIS A 313 6.68 -11.40 -22.96
N GLN A 314 6.97 -11.77 -21.71
CA GLN A 314 6.43 -11.06 -20.56
C GLN A 314 7.12 -9.72 -20.33
N SER A 315 6.33 -8.73 -19.91
CA SER A 315 6.80 -7.38 -19.66
C SER A 315 5.96 -6.79 -18.55
N PHE A 316 6.37 -7.06 -17.32
CA PHE A 316 5.80 -6.47 -16.12
C PHE A 316 6.33 -5.05 -15.96
N ASN A 317 5.48 -4.18 -15.41
CA ASN A 317 5.85 -2.86 -14.94
C ASN A 317 6.10 -2.89 -13.43
N ASN A 318 5.25 -3.62 -12.70
CA ASN A 318 5.25 -3.66 -11.25
C ASN A 318 5.19 -5.12 -10.80
N ILE A 319 6.18 -5.53 -10.01
CA ILE A 319 6.25 -6.84 -9.40
C ILE A 319 6.34 -6.65 -7.89
N SER A 320 5.31 -7.07 -7.17
CA SER A 320 5.28 -7.21 -5.72
C SER A 320 5.15 -8.69 -5.39
N LEU A 321 6.08 -9.22 -4.62
CA LEU A 321 6.06 -10.61 -4.17
C LEU A 321 6.27 -10.64 -2.67
N THR A 322 5.35 -11.30 -1.97
CA THR A 322 5.48 -11.61 -0.56
C THR A 322 5.66 -13.11 -0.38
N PHE A 323 6.66 -13.54 0.38
CA PHE A 323 6.98 -14.97 0.54
C PHE A 323 7.45 -15.33 1.95
N ARG A 324 7.44 -16.61 2.31
CA ARG A 324 7.81 -17.07 3.66
C ARG A 324 9.26 -17.51 3.77
N VAL A 325 9.78 -18.17 2.74
CA VAL A 325 11.14 -18.72 2.76
C VAL A 325 12.16 -17.62 2.47
N VAL A 326 13.25 -17.56 3.24
CA VAL A 326 14.35 -16.62 2.99
C VAL A 326 15.13 -17.10 1.75
N PRO A 327 15.23 -16.31 0.67
CA PRO A 327 15.87 -16.76 -0.55
C PRO A 327 17.40 -16.77 -0.40
N THR A 328 18.04 -17.75 -1.05
CA THR A 328 19.50 -17.73 -1.21
C THR A 328 19.92 -16.68 -2.23
N THR A 329 21.18 -16.26 -2.20
CA THR A 329 21.71 -15.29 -3.17
C THR A 329 21.64 -15.80 -4.60
N ALA A 330 21.82 -17.11 -4.80
CA ALA A 330 21.68 -17.77 -6.09
C ALA A 330 20.23 -17.70 -6.63
N ILE A 331 19.23 -17.86 -5.76
CA ILE A 331 17.81 -17.74 -6.14
C ILE A 331 17.48 -16.29 -6.53
N LEU A 332 17.94 -15.30 -5.75
CA LEU A 332 17.74 -13.89 -6.07
C LEU A 332 18.40 -13.53 -7.40
N HIS A 333 19.66 -13.93 -7.59
CA HIS A 333 20.38 -13.70 -8.83
C HIS A 333 19.65 -14.32 -10.02
N ALA A 334 19.21 -15.59 -9.90
CA ALA A 334 18.46 -16.28 -10.94
C ALA A 334 17.12 -15.60 -11.25
N PHE A 335 16.39 -15.15 -10.22
CA PHE A 335 15.14 -14.41 -10.35
C PHE A 335 15.33 -13.10 -11.11
N PHE A 336 16.25 -12.24 -10.67
CA PHE A 336 16.51 -10.96 -11.32
C PHE A 336 17.09 -11.12 -12.73
N SER A 337 17.95 -12.12 -12.94
CA SER A 337 18.49 -12.43 -14.28
C SER A 337 17.38 -12.87 -15.23
N THR A 338 16.47 -13.73 -14.76
CA THR A 338 15.33 -14.18 -15.58
C THR A 338 14.42 -13.00 -15.91
N LEU A 339 14.12 -12.14 -14.94
CA LEU A 339 13.33 -10.93 -15.15
C LEU A 339 13.99 -9.96 -16.16
N GLY A 340 15.32 -9.80 -16.08
CA GLY A 340 16.11 -8.94 -16.96
C GLY A 340 16.29 -9.49 -18.39
N SER A 341 16.14 -10.81 -18.58
CA SER A 341 16.27 -11.49 -19.88
C SER A 341 15.08 -11.28 -20.84
N THR A 342 14.07 -10.52 -20.44
CA THR A 342 12.91 -10.21 -21.26
C THR A 342 13.26 -9.20 -22.38
N PRO A 343 12.79 -9.39 -23.63
CA PRO A 343 13.19 -8.55 -24.76
C PRO A 343 12.67 -7.11 -24.69
N ARG A 344 11.77 -6.80 -23.74
CA ARG A 344 11.36 -5.43 -23.41
C ARG A 344 12.17 -4.92 -22.22
N ARG A 345 13.49 -4.82 -22.39
CA ARG A 345 14.39 -4.21 -21.41
C ARG A 345 13.84 -2.82 -21.03
N GLY A 346 13.52 -2.60 -19.77
CA GLY A 346 13.09 -1.30 -19.25
C GLY A 346 11.59 -1.07 -19.03
N SER A 347 10.71 -2.09 -19.12
CA SER A 347 9.31 -1.89 -18.68
C SER A 347 9.17 -1.85 -17.15
N VAL A 348 10.03 -2.58 -16.43
CA VAL A 348 9.96 -2.70 -14.97
C VAL A 348 10.30 -1.36 -14.31
N ARG A 349 9.37 -0.88 -13.49
CA ARG A 349 9.44 0.38 -12.73
C ARG A 349 9.43 0.13 -11.23
N ARG A 350 8.75 -0.92 -10.76
CA ARG A 350 8.69 -1.27 -9.33
C ARG A 350 9.04 -2.75 -9.15
N ILE A 351 10.00 -3.01 -8.26
CA ILE A 351 10.32 -4.35 -7.74
C ILE A 351 10.20 -4.27 -6.23
N GLU A 352 9.30 -5.08 -5.68
CA GLU A 352 9.04 -5.19 -4.25
C GLU A 352 9.07 -6.65 -3.85
N LEU A 353 10.08 -7.04 -3.06
CA LEU A 353 10.22 -8.37 -2.49
C LEU A 353 10.12 -8.25 -0.96
N ARG A 354 9.15 -8.93 -0.36
CA ARG A 354 8.93 -8.91 1.08
C ARG A 354 8.86 -10.30 1.66
N GLN A 355 9.79 -10.62 2.54
CA GLN A 355 9.70 -11.81 3.35
C GLN A 355 8.67 -11.57 4.49
N ARG A 356 7.77 -12.53 4.72
CA ARG A 356 6.87 -12.57 5.88
C ARG A 356 7.43 -13.52 6.94
N THR A 357 7.97 -12.96 8.02
CA THR A 357 8.43 -13.75 9.17
C THR A 357 7.25 -14.43 9.82
N THR A 358 7.11 -15.75 9.68
CA THR A 358 6.23 -16.52 10.57
C THR A 358 6.78 -16.38 11.97
N LEU A 359 5.88 -16.17 12.93
CA LEU A 359 6.20 -15.88 14.32
C LEU A 359 6.95 -17.04 15.00
N HIS A 360 8.26 -17.12 14.80
CA HIS A 360 9.22 -17.75 15.70
C HIS A 360 10.54 -16.97 15.63
N ARG A 361 10.55 -15.79 16.25
CA ARG A 361 11.75 -14.98 16.57
C ARG A 361 12.78 -15.72 17.45
N ASN A 362 12.63 -17.03 17.65
CA ASN A 362 13.31 -17.85 18.64
C ASN A 362 14.07 -19.06 18.10
N THR A 363 14.16 -19.28 16.78
CA THR A 363 14.96 -20.40 16.27
C THR A 363 15.78 -19.97 15.07
N HIS A 364 17.09 -19.92 15.31
CA HIS A 364 18.18 -19.75 14.36
C HIS A 364 18.44 -18.29 13.96
N HIS A 365 19.55 -17.76 14.49
CA HIS A 365 20.54 -17.08 13.67
C HIS A 365 20.89 -18.00 12.49
N GLY A 366 19.99 -18.16 11.53
CA GLY A 366 20.32 -18.81 10.28
C GLY A 366 21.47 -17.99 9.72
N HIS A 367 22.60 -18.62 9.46
CA HIS A 367 23.67 -18.03 8.65
C HIS A 367 23.13 -17.85 7.23
N TYR A 368 22.20 -16.91 7.05
CA TYR A 368 21.68 -16.55 5.74
C TYR A 368 22.81 -15.88 4.99
N GLN A 369 22.95 -16.25 3.72
CA GLN A 369 23.94 -15.63 2.85
C GLN A 369 23.64 -14.13 2.72
N PRO A 370 24.67 -13.28 2.85
CA PRO A 370 24.49 -11.84 2.73
C PRO A 370 24.11 -11.48 1.29
N LEU A 371 23.28 -10.46 1.13
CA LEU A 371 23.06 -9.79 -0.13
C LEU A 371 24.33 -9.02 -0.49
N THR A 372 25.02 -9.48 -1.53
CA THR A 372 26.23 -8.85 -2.07
C THR A 372 25.92 -8.11 -3.37
N TYR A 373 26.86 -7.31 -3.85
CA TYR A 373 26.78 -6.71 -5.19
C TYR A 373 26.47 -7.75 -6.26
N ASP A 374 27.14 -8.91 -6.24
CA ASP A 374 26.91 -9.99 -7.21
C ASP A 374 25.46 -10.50 -7.19
N SER A 375 24.83 -10.59 -6.01
CA SER A 375 23.43 -11.04 -5.92
C SER A 375 22.43 -10.03 -6.49
N LEU A 376 22.80 -8.74 -6.53
CA LEU A 376 21.96 -7.62 -6.97
C LEU A 376 22.29 -7.14 -8.38
N CYS A 377 23.48 -7.46 -8.92
CA CYS A 377 23.95 -6.97 -10.21
C CYS A 377 22.99 -7.25 -11.39
N PRO A 378 22.12 -8.29 -11.42
CA PRO A 378 21.18 -8.43 -12.53
C PRO A 378 20.12 -7.32 -12.56
N LEU A 379 19.87 -6.61 -11.44
CA LEU A 379 18.99 -5.44 -11.37
C LEU A 379 19.47 -4.25 -12.20
N LEU A 380 20.75 -4.24 -12.61
CA LEU A 380 21.29 -3.23 -13.52
C LEU A 380 20.59 -3.26 -14.89
N SER A 381 19.87 -4.33 -15.22
CA SER A 381 19.07 -4.46 -16.45
C SER A 381 17.83 -3.54 -16.50
N PHE A 382 17.53 -2.79 -15.42
CA PHE A 382 16.31 -1.98 -15.28
C PHE A 382 16.60 -0.47 -15.18
N PRO A 383 16.94 0.22 -16.30
CA PRO A 383 17.31 1.65 -16.29
C PRO A 383 16.15 2.61 -16.00
N HIS A 384 14.93 2.10 -15.95
CA HIS A 384 13.71 2.86 -15.66
C HIS A 384 13.09 2.49 -14.30
N LEU A 385 13.86 1.82 -13.44
CA LEU A 385 13.47 1.50 -12.08
C LEU A 385 13.19 2.79 -11.30
N ARG A 386 12.01 2.87 -10.72
CA ARG A 386 11.53 3.95 -9.84
C ARG A 386 11.49 3.49 -8.41
N GLU A 387 11.17 2.23 -8.16
CA GLU A 387 11.02 1.73 -6.81
C GLU A 387 11.69 0.36 -6.66
N LEU A 388 12.59 0.28 -5.69
CA LEU A 388 13.22 -0.95 -5.26
C LEU A 388 13.00 -1.13 -3.76
N VAL A 389 12.23 -2.15 -3.40
CA VAL A 389 11.95 -2.51 -2.01
C VAL A 389 12.35 -3.97 -1.79
N LEU A 390 13.37 -4.18 -0.97
CA LEU A 390 13.88 -5.49 -0.58
C LEU A 390 13.78 -5.60 0.94
N GLU A 391 12.67 -6.11 1.46
CA GLU A 391 12.52 -6.41 2.89
C GLU A 391 12.74 -7.89 3.12
N LEU A 392 14.00 -8.27 3.25
CA LEU A 392 14.47 -9.64 3.40
C LEU A 392 15.11 -9.82 4.79
N ASP A 393 15.23 -11.08 5.24
CA ASP A 393 15.94 -11.40 6.48
C ASP A 393 17.44 -11.68 6.26
N ASN A 394 17.88 -11.70 4.99
CA ASN A 394 19.28 -11.82 4.61
C ASN A 394 20.09 -10.62 5.15
N PRO A 395 21.28 -10.83 5.73
CA PRO A 395 22.22 -9.75 5.97
C PRO A 395 22.57 -9.02 4.67
N VAL A 396 23.08 -7.79 4.75
CA VAL A 396 23.52 -7.03 3.57
C VAL A 396 25.00 -6.72 3.69
N SER A 397 25.76 -7.02 2.65
CA SER A 397 27.19 -6.72 2.56
C SER A 397 27.42 -5.90 1.29
N LEU A 398 27.29 -4.59 1.43
CA LEU A 398 27.54 -3.60 0.38
C LEU A 398 28.42 -2.48 0.93
N ASN A 399 29.40 -2.04 0.15
CA ASN A 399 30.22 -0.85 0.43
C ASN A 399 29.78 0.37 -0.43
N ASP A 400 30.44 1.52 -0.23
CA ASP A 400 30.13 2.76 -0.93
C ASP A 400 30.32 2.65 -2.46
N GLU A 401 31.38 1.99 -2.92
CA GLU A 401 31.68 1.80 -4.33
C GLU A 401 30.64 0.91 -5.02
N GLU A 402 30.24 -0.19 -4.37
CA GLU A 402 29.22 -1.12 -4.86
C GLU A 402 27.84 -0.46 -4.94
N LEU A 403 27.46 0.30 -3.91
CA LEU A 403 26.23 1.08 -3.94
C LEU A 403 26.25 2.11 -5.08
N MET A 404 27.39 2.77 -5.31
CA MET A 404 27.55 3.72 -6.40
C MET A 404 27.40 3.05 -7.78
N MET A 405 27.96 1.85 -7.96
CA MET A 405 27.82 1.07 -9.21
C MET A 405 26.37 0.65 -9.47
N LEU A 406 25.61 0.33 -8.41
CA LEU A 406 24.17 0.07 -8.52
C LEU A 406 23.40 1.35 -8.88
N ALA A 407 23.63 2.44 -8.13
CA ALA A 407 22.91 3.70 -8.25
C ALA A 407 23.07 4.37 -9.61
N CYS A 408 24.24 4.27 -10.26
CA CYS A 408 24.47 4.91 -11.56
C CYS A 408 23.58 4.36 -12.69
N ASN A 409 23.03 3.15 -12.51
CA ASN A 409 22.10 2.53 -13.46
C ASN A 409 20.63 2.86 -13.17
N TRP A 410 20.31 3.54 -12.06
CA TRP A 410 18.94 3.88 -11.65
C TRP A 410 18.73 5.40 -11.48
N PRO A 411 18.95 6.23 -12.51
CA PRO A 411 18.86 7.69 -12.39
C PRO A 411 17.44 8.22 -12.10
N ARG A 412 16.41 7.38 -12.31
CA ARG A 412 14.99 7.70 -12.07
C ARG A 412 14.44 7.08 -10.78
N LEU A 413 15.30 6.58 -9.89
CA LEU A 413 14.89 5.97 -8.63
C LEU A 413 14.23 7.02 -7.72
N GLU A 414 13.02 6.70 -7.25
CA GLU A 414 12.17 7.49 -6.36
C GLU A 414 12.15 6.86 -4.95
N VAL A 415 12.09 5.52 -4.87
CA VAL A 415 12.06 4.77 -3.61
C VAL A 415 13.15 3.70 -3.58
N LEU A 416 14.00 3.73 -2.55
CA LEU A 416 14.95 2.67 -2.25
C LEU A 416 14.77 2.22 -0.80
N LYS A 417 14.38 0.96 -0.58
CA LYS A 417 14.29 0.36 0.75
C LYS A 417 14.98 -1.01 0.75
N VAL A 418 15.95 -1.18 1.63
CA VAL A 418 16.64 -2.46 1.83
C VAL A 418 16.68 -2.75 3.32
N ASN A 419 15.91 -3.75 3.74
CA ASN A 419 15.81 -4.25 5.10
C ASN A 419 15.54 -3.12 6.13
N CYS A 420 14.63 -2.20 5.82
CA CYS A 420 14.29 -1.11 6.74
C CYS A 420 13.64 -1.60 8.04
N ARG A 421 13.10 -2.83 8.04
CA ARG A 421 12.49 -3.46 9.23
C ARG A 421 13.44 -4.37 9.99
N SER A 422 14.32 -5.06 9.28
CA SER A 422 15.17 -6.14 9.80
C SER A 422 16.59 -5.68 10.13
N GLY A 423 17.02 -4.52 9.60
CA GLY A 423 18.41 -4.07 9.65
C GLY A 423 19.30 -4.83 8.67
N TRP A 424 20.51 -4.33 8.46
CA TRP A 424 21.48 -4.99 7.59
C TRP A 424 22.20 -6.15 8.26
N ARG A 425 22.15 -6.25 9.61
CA ARG A 425 22.67 -7.40 10.39
C ARG A 425 24.11 -7.75 10.02
N VAL A 426 24.91 -6.71 9.85
CA VAL A 426 26.30 -6.79 9.38
C VAL A 426 27.20 -7.25 10.53
N ASP A 427 28.08 -8.22 10.27
CA ASP A 427 29.16 -8.57 11.18
C ASP A 427 30.20 -7.43 11.23
N SER A 428 30.83 -7.19 12.38
CA SER A 428 31.78 -6.07 12.60
C SER A 428 32.98 -6.02 11.64
N SER A 429 33.18 -7.03 10.79
CA SER A 429 34.25 -7.13 9.79
C SER A 429 33.85 -6.69 8.38
N ALA A 430 32.57 -6.44 8.10
CA ALA A 430 32.16 -5.92 6.80
C ALA A 430 32.34 -4.39 6.75
N CYS A 431 32.69 -3.85 5.58
CA CYS A 431 32.75 -2.41 5.33
C CYS A 431 31.36 -1.94 4.87
N PRO A 432 30.48 -1.47 5.77
CA PRO A 432 29.14 -1.04 5.40
C PRO A 432 29.18 0.24 4.56
N VAL A 433 28.08 0.51 3.87
CA VAL A 433 27.80 1.82 3.28
C VAL A 433 27.91 2.90 4.36
N THR A 434 28.58 4.00 4.05
CA THR A 434 28.77 5.15 4.95
C THR A 434 27.94 6.36 4.52
N LEU A 435 28.03 7.46 5.26
CA LEU A 435 27.49 8.75 4.83
C LEU A 435 28.09 9.26 3.50
N LYS A 436 29.30 8.82 3.11
CA LYS A 436 29.87 9.11 1.78
C LYS A 436 29.09 8.39 0.68
N GLY A 437 28.74 7.12 0.89
CA GLY A 437 27.86 6.36 -0.01
C GLY A 437 26.49 7.02 -0.17
N LEU A 438 25.91 7.57 0.90
CA LEU A 438 24.67 8.34 0.85
C LEU A 438 24.78 9.57 -0.05
N VAL A 439 25.86 10.35 0.06
CA VAL A 439 26.12 11.52 -0.82
C VAL A 439 26.19 11.07 -2.28
N SER A 440 26.95 10.01 -2.57
CA SER A 440 27.05 9.45 -3.93
C SER A 440 25.69 9.00 -4.49
N LEU A 441 24.89 8.31 -3.68
CA LEU A 441 23.54 7.86 -4.06
C LEU A 441 22.63 9.05 -4.40
N LEU A 442 22.58 10.08 -3.55
CA LEU A 442 21.74 11.25 -3.78
C LEU A 442 22.15 12.07 -5.01
N ARG A 443 23.45 12.03 -5.36
CA ARG A 443 23.97 12.66 -6.58
C ARG A 443 23.50 11.93 -7.83
N LEU A 444 23.51 10.60 -7.80
CA LEU A 444 23.17 9.74 -8.93
C LEU A 444 21.65 9.55 -9.10
N CYS A 445 20.89 9.64 -8.01
CA CYS A 445 19.44 9.45 -7.97
C CYS A 445 18.71 10.73 -7.49
N PRO A 446 18.62 11.79 -8.31
CA PRO A 446 18.03 13.08 -7.91
C PRO A 446 16.50 13.04 -7.69
N MET A 447 15.85 11.96 -8.12
CA MET A 447 14.41 11.78 -7.96
C MET A 447 14.02 11.13 -6.63
N LEU A 448 14.99 10.68 -5.84
CA LEU A 448 14.77 9.93 -4.61
C LEU A 448 13.95 10.76 -3.60
N CYS A 449 12.82 10.21 -3.17
CA CYS A 449 11.91 10.81 -2.20
C CYS A 449 11.71 9.94 -0.95
N GLU A 450 12.04 8.65 -1.02
CA GLU A 450 11.97 7.75 0.12
C GLU A 450 13.19 6.83 0.16
N LEU A 451 13.86 6.79 1.32
CA LEU A 451 15.08 6.03 1.52
C LEU A 451 15.05 5.24 2.84
N GLY A 452 15.20 3.93 2.73
CA GLY A 452 15.46 3.02 3.84
C GLY A 452 16.71 2.20 3.60
N LEU A 453 17.77 2.51 4.32
CA LEU A 453 19.10 1.94 4.13
C LEU A 453 19.85 2.01 5.45
N SER A 454 20.48 0.92 5.88
CA SER A 454 21.41 0.99 7.01
C SER A 454 22.74 1.56 6.53
N LEU A 455 23.33 2.46 7.32
CA LEU A 455 24.57 3.15 6.99
C LEU A 455 25.42 3.37 8.24
N ASP A 456 26.73 3.38 8.06
CA ASP A 456 27.66 3.76 9.12
C ASP A 456 27.79 5.28 9.17
N ALA A 457 27.24 5.86 10.24
CA ALA A 457 27.24 7.29 10.52
C ALA A 457 28.25 7.70 11.61
N ARG A 458 29.25 6.86 11.89
CA ARG A 458 30.33 7.22 12.84
C ARG A 458 31.25 8.29 12.26
N ASP A 459 31.52 8.22 10.95
CA ASP A 459 32.38 9.16 10.24
C ASP A 459 31.58 10.07 9.30
N ILE A 460 31.72 11.39 9.47
CA ILE A 460 31.08 12.38 8.60
C ILE A 460 32.04 12.73 7.46
N PRO A 461 31.63 12.61 6.19
CA PRO A 461 32.50 12.88 5.06
C PRO A 461 32.83 14.37 5.01
N LEU A 462 34.10 14.71 4.76
CA LEU A 462 34.48 16.10 4.52
C LEU A 462 33.79 16.64 3.25
N PRO A 463 33.40 17.92 3.21
CA PRO A 463 32.92 18.57 2.00
C PRO A 463 33.95 18.40 0.86
N SER A 464 33.53 17.88 -0.28
CA SER A 464 34.45 17.67 -1.41
C SER A 464 34.91 19.04 -1.94
N ILE A 465 36.19 19.38 -1.79
CA ILE A 465 36.79 20.61 -2.35
C ILE A 465 36.98 20.49 -3.89
N ASP A 466 36.74 19.31 -4.45
CA ASP A 466 37.10 18.99 -5.83
C ASP A 466 36.10 19.56 -6.86
N LEU A 467 36.33 20.83 -7.21
CA LEU A 467 35.55 21.61 -8.19
C LEU A 467 35.46 20.95 -9.59
N CYS A 468 36.40 20.06 -9.93
CA CYS A 468 36.45 19.38 -11.23
C CYS A 468 35.49 18.18 -11.34
N ALA A 469 35.15 17.51 -10.23
CA ALA A 469 34.19 16.40 -10.23
C ALA A 469 32.73 16.87 -10.42
N LEU A 470 32.45 18.17 -10.20
CA LEU A 470 31.14 18.78 -10.38
C LEU A 470 30.74 18.98 -11.86
N GLN A 471 31.68 18.89 -12.81
CA GLN A 471 31.42 19.15 -14.23
C GLN A 471 31.16 17.90 -15.09
N VAL A 472 31.50 16.70 -14.62
CA VAL A 472 31.53 15.50 -15.49
C VAL A 472 30.19 14.74 -15.51
N ILE A 473 29.25 14.99 -14.58
CA ILE A 473 27.97 14.23 -14.50
C ILE A 473 26.72 15.14 -14.44
N ALA A 474 26.84 16.45 -14.27
CA ALA A 474 25.68 17.34 -14.16
C ALA A 474 25.29 17.98 -15.51
N PRO A 475 24.04 17.81 -16.00
CA PRO A 475 23.52 18.64 -17.09
C PRO A 475 23.38 20.10 -16.63
N ALA A 476 23.70 21.03 -17.53
CA ALA A 476 23.90 22.46 -17.26
C ALA A 476 22.68 23.30 -16.79
N TRP A 477 21.61 22.72 -16.23
CA TRP A 477 20.36 23.44 -15.93
C TRP A 477 19.97 23.57 -14.44
N SER A 478 20.76 23.09 -13.48
CA SER A 478 20.43 23.30 -12.05
C SER A 478 21.12 24.53 -11.46
N GLY A 479 20.60 25.73 -11.77
CA GLY A 479 20.90 26.93 -10.99
C GLY A 479 20.15 26.90 -9.66
N ALA A 480 20.68 26.21 -8.65
CA ALA A 480 20.14 26.28 -7.29
C ALA A 480 21.24 25.95 -6.26
N HIS A 481 21.43 26.86 -5.32
CA HIS A 481 22.28 26.82 -4.11
C HIS A 481 22.83 25.43 -3.73
N GLN A 482 24.06 25.13 -4.18
CA GLN A 482 24.84 23.96 -3.78
C GLN A 482 25.24 24.14 -2.30
N GLY A 483 24.78 23.25 -1.41
CA GLY A 483 25.33 23.13 -0.05
C GLY A 483 26.79 22.68 -0.08
N SER A 484 27.44 22.53 1.07
CA SER A 484 28.88 22.21 1.18
C SER A 484 29.26 20.90 0.48
N TRP A 485 28.34 19.95 0.33
CA TRP A 485 28.53 18.69 -0.40
C TRP A 485 28.05 18.69 -1.86
N GLY A 486 27.63 19.85 -2.38
CA GLY A 486 27.15 20.01 -3.76
C GLY A 486 25.79 19.36 -4.06
N ILE A 487 25.07 18.91 -3.02
CA ILE A 487 23.81 18.17 -3.13
C ILE A 487 22.81 18.73 -2.13
N ARG A 488 21.56 18.86 -2.54
CA ARG A 488 20.46 19.24 -1.66
C ARG A 488 19.16 18.56 -2.11
N ASN A 489 18.79 17.47 -1.45
CA ASN A 489 17.52 16.79 -1.69
C ASN A 489 16.42 17.45 -0.83
N THR A 490 15.32 17.83 -1.46
CA THR A 490 14.15 18.46 -0.80
C THR A 490 12.93 17.55 -0.73
N LYS A 491 13.02 16.33 -1.26
CA LYS A 491 11.91 15.38 -1.38
C LYS A 491 11.87 14.38 -0.22
N ILE A 492 13.03 13.97 0.29
CA ILE A 492 13.11 13.04 1.42
C ILE A 492 12.68 13.76 2.70
N THR A 493 11.59 13.27 3.30
CA THR A 493 11.04 13.79 4.56
C THR A 493 11.22 12.81 5.72
N MET A 494 11.38 11.53 5.43
CA MET A 494 11.62 10.46 6.39
C MET A 494 12.75 9.54 5.91
N LEU A 495 13.67 9.20 6.82
CA LEU A 495 14.72 8.21 6.59
C LEU A 495 14.49 6.99 7.46
N TYR A 496 14.70 5.79 6.91
CA TYR A 496 14.67 4.54 7.69
C TYR A 496 16.09 3.98 7.81
N LEU A 497 16.71 4.14 8.97
CA LEU A 497 18.14 3.84 9.18
C LEU A 497 18.38 2.55 9.98
N SER A 498 17.33 1.90 10.47
CA SER A 498 17.41 0.57 11.12
C SER A 498 18.52 0.47 12.19
N ASP A 499 19.55 -0.34 11.95
CA ASP A 499 20.68 -0.67 12.82
C ASP A 499 21.92 0.20 12.60
N SER A 500 21.78 1.36 11.93
CA SER A 500 22.87 2.29 11.61
C SER A 500 23.65 2.76 12.85
N PRO A 501 24.97 2.47 12.94
CA PRO A 501 25.82 2.98 14.02
C PRO A 501 26.07 4.48 13.89
N LEU A 502 26.22 5.15 15.03
CA LEU A 502 26.35 6.61 15.15
C LEU A 502 27.09 6.92 16.45
N GLU A 503 28.00 7.91 16.44
CA GLU A 503 28.73 8.39 17.63
C GLU A 503 28.33 9.82 18.04
N ASP A 504 28.22 10.75 17.07
CA ASP A 504 27.87 12.16 17.35
C ASP A 504 26.52 12.56 16.70
N PRO A 505 25.42 12.57 17.48
CA PRO A 505 24.09 12.90 16.97
C PRO A 505 24.01 14.32 16.42
N THR A 506 24.75 15.26 16.99
CA THR A 506 24.63 16.68 16.64
C THR A 506 25.26 16.95 15.29
N SER A 507 26.47 16.43 15.09
CA SER A 507 27.17 16.58 13.81
C SER A 507 26.47 15.80 12.69
N VAL A 508 25.99 14.58 12.97
CA VAL A 508 25.20 13.80 12.00
C VAL A 508 23.89 14.52 11.64
N THR A 509 23.19 15.12 12.62
CA THR A 509 21.98 15.91 12.34
C THR A 509 22.30 17.10 11.44
N THR A 510 23.39 17.82 11.72
CA THR A 510 23.81 18.98 10.93
C THR A 510 24.07 18.57 9.47
N PHE A 511 24.87 17.52 9.27
CA PHE A 511 25.14 16.93 7.96
C PHE A 511 23.85 16.52 7.23
N LEU A 512 22.97 15.75 7.88
CA LEU A 512 21.72 15.26 7.27
C LEU A 512 20.80 16.41 6.88
N THR A 513 20.68 17.45 7.71
CA THR A 513 19.80 18.60 7.38
C THR A 513 20.33 19.48 6.26
N GLU A 514 21.64 19.43 5.98
CA GLU A 514 22.24 20.16 4.87
C GLU A 514 22.00 19.42 3.54
N VAL A 515 22.23 18.11 3.54
CA VAL A 515 22.05 17.27 2.35
C VAL A 515 20.56 16.97 2.09
N LEU A 516 19.74 16.86 3.13
CA LEU A 516 18.30 16.56 3.11
C LEU A 516 17.50 17.70 3.76
N ALA A 517 17.23 18.76 2.99
CA ALA A 517 16.70 20.01 3.51
C ALA A 517 15.29 19.92 4.10
N SER A 518 14.50 18.93 3.66
CA SER A 518 13.11 18.71 4.09
C SER A 518 12.96 17.56 5.10
N LEU A 519 14.06 17.02 5.62
CA LEU A 519 14.04 15.90 6.55
C LEU A 519 13.35 16.30 7.86
N ARG A 520 12.29 15.56 8.21
CA ARG A 520 11.49 15.82 9.42
C ARG A 520 11.74 14.77 10.51
N LYS A 521 11.94 13.53 10.10
CA LYS A 521 12.05 12.40 11.03
C LYS A 521 13.00 11.34 10.50
N VAL A 522 13.75 10.73 11.39
CA VAL A 522 14.48 9.48 11.16
C VAL A 522 13.75 8.38 11.93
N ASP A 523 13.31 7.35 11.22
CA ASP A 523 12.74 6.16 11.83
C ASP A 523 13.87 5.32 12.43
N ALA A 524 13.94 5.34 13.76
CA ALA A 524 14.77 4.45 14.56
C ALA A 524 13.89 3.27 15.00
N PRO A 525 14.38 2.03 14.93
CA PRO A 525 13.57 0.84 15.17
C PRO A 525 12.85 0.94 16.52
N GLU A 526 11.51 0.83 16.51
CA GLU A 526 10.75 0.78 17.75
C GLU A 526 11.22 -0.41 18.58
N LEU A 527 11.80 -0.12 19.75
CA LEU A 527 12.00 -1.12 20.77
C LEU A 527 10.64 -1.76 21.08
N PRO A 528 10.50 -3.10 21.09
CA PRO A 528 9.24 -3.77 21.43
C PRO A 528 8.85 -3.66 22.92
N ILE A 529 9.27 -2.58 23.59
CA ILE A 529 9.15 -2.36 25.03
C ILE A 529 7.73 -1.89 25.41
N ARG A 530 6.97 -1.25 24.51
CA ARG A 530 5.61 -0.77 24.86
C ARG A 530 4.59 -1.88 25.17
N ARG A 531 4.87 -3.15 24.87
CA ARG A 531 4.02 -4.29 25.30
C ARG A 531 4.47 -4.99 26.59
N ILE A 532 5.57 -4.56 27.21
CA ILE A 532 6.08 -5.17 28.46
C ILE A 532 5.67 -4.34 29.68
N ILE A 533 5.53 -3.01 29.54
CA ILE A 533 5.22 -2.12 30.66
C ILE A 533 3.73 -2.16 31.06
N SER A 534 2.82 -2.62 30.20
CA SER A 534 1.40 -2.79 30.56
C SER A 534 1.07 -4.08 31.32
N ARG A 535 2.03 -4.99 31.51
CA ARG A 535 1.86 -6.24 32.28
C ARG A 535 2.63 -6.28 33.61
N SER A 536 3.36 -5.23 33.97
CA SER A 536 4.20 -5.18 35.18
C SER A 536 3.70 -4.21 36.26
N ARG A 537 2.50 -3.62 36.10
CA ARG A 537 1.83 -2.81 37.15
C ARG A 537 0.86 -3.60 38.04
N SER A 538 0.98 -4.92 38.07
CA SER A 538 0.30 -5.75 39.08
C SER A 538 1.32 -6.71 39.68
N HIS A 539 2.05 -6.25 40.70
CA HIS A 539 2.42 -6.98 41.91
C HIS A 539 3.50 -6.21 42.68
N ASP A 540 3.13 -5.73 43.85
CA ASP A 540 4.00 -5.13 44.86
C ASP A 540 4.98 -6.16 45.46
N HIS A 541 6.28 -5.85 45.47
CA HIS A 541 7.19 -5.81 46.63
C HIS A 541 8.69 -5.88 46.22
N PRO A 542 9.64 -5.31 47.02
CA PRO A 542 10.98 -4.95 46.56
C PRO A 542 12.07 -5.88 47.09
N LEU A 543 12.94 -6.46 46.24
CA LEU A 543 14.24 -6.98 46.69
C LEU A 543 15.35 -6.93 45.60
N SER A 544 16.32 -6.07 45.88
CA SER A 544 17.79 -6.14 45.73
C SER A 544 18.47 -6.91 44.58
N LEU A 545 19.18 -6.14 43.75
CA LEU A 545 20.28 -6.53 42.87
C LEU A 545 21.47 -7.14 43.64
N SER A 546 21.80 -8.42 43.43
CA SER A 546 23.19 -8.90 43.47
C SER A 546 23.31 -10.37 43.02
N ARG A 547 24.43 -10.66 42.32
CA ARG A 547 25.02 -11.98 41.99
C ARG A 547 24.68 -12.61 40.63
N LEU A 548 25.50 -12.25 39.63
CA LEU A 548 26.00 -13.16 38.61
C LEU A 548 26.92 -14.21 39.29
N ASN A 549 26.78 -15.51 39.01
CA ASN A 549 27.74 -16.32 38.21
C ASN A 549 27.55 -17.86 38.31
N THR A 550 27.96 -18.55 37.23
CA THR A 550 28.44 -19.95 37.05
C THR A 550 27.51 -21.18 36.93
N ASN A 551 27.58 -21.77 35.72
CA ASN A 551 27.66 -23.18 35.29
C ASN A 551 26.44 -24.01 34.81
N PRO A 552 26.65 -24.94 33.83
CA PRO A 552 25.60 -25.51 32.97
C PRO A 552 25.37 -27.02 33.17
N LEU A 553 24.11 -27.48 33.24
CA LEU A 553 23.75 -28.88 33.11
C LEU A 553 22.38 -29.03 32.41
N GLN A 554 22.31 -29.91 31.41
CA GLN A 554 21.10 -30.35 30.70
C GLN A 554 20.21 -31.16 31.66
N SER A 555 18.88 -31.03 31.65
CA SER A 555 17.93 -31.77 30.78
C SER A 555 16.47 -31.51 31.27
N PRO A 556 15.39 -32.15 30.76
CA PRO A 556 14.33 -31.48 29.99
C PRO A 556 12.96 -31.44 30.71
N GLY A 557 12.12 -30.45 30.40
CA GLY A 557 10.70 -30.50 30.75
C GLY A 557 10.01 -29.16 30.95
N GLY A 558 9.09 -28.85 30.03
CA GLY A 558 7.82 -28.17 30.30
C GLY A 558 7.80 -26.91 31.17
N ALA A 559 8.03 -25.75 30.55
CA ALA A 559 7.26 -24.54 30.79
C ALA A 559 7.52 -23.56 29.64
N SER A 560 6.49 -23.28 28.85
CA SER A 560 6.50 -22.30 27.76
C SER A 560 6.62 -20.88 28.33
N GLY A 561 7.84 -20.49 28.69
CA GLY A 561 8.21 -19.12 29.00
C GLY A 561 8.83 -18.48 27.76
N THR A 562 8.16 -17.47 27.21
CA THR A 562 8.65 -16.68 26.07
C THR A 562 9.93 -15.94 26.43
N ASN A 563 11.09 -16.56 26.23
CA ASN A 563 12.37 -15.85 26.25
C ASN A 563 12.47 -15.00 24.97
N ARG A 564 11.95 -13.77 25.04
CA ARG A 564 12.23 -12.70 24.07
C ARG A 564 13.65 -12.21 24.32
N ARG A 565 14.56 -12.34 23.35
CA ARG A 565 15.88 -11.70 23.46
C ARG A 565 15.71 -10.18 23.54
N LEU A 566 16.29 -9.61 24.59
CA LEU A 566 16.48 -8.16 24.74
C LEU A 566 17.40 -7.67 23.61
N PRO A 567 17.24 -6.42 23.12
CA PRO A 567 18.17 -5.83 22.18
C PRO A 567 19.58 -5.84 22.79
N THR A 568 20.62 -5.95 21.96
CA THR A 568 21.99 -5.88 22.47
C THR A 568 22.25 -4.49 23.06
N PRO A 569 23.19 -4.35 24.03
CA PRO A 569 23.53 -3.04 24.58
C PRO A 569 23.87 -1.99 23.51
N ALA A 570 24.64 -2.38 22.48
CA ALA A 570 24.98 -1.51 21.35
C ALA A 570 23.74 -1.08 20.52
N GLN A 571 22.76 -1.96 20.31
CA GLN A 571 21.51 -1.61 19.62
C GLN A 571 20.67 -0.62 20.45
N LEU A 572 20.67 -0.77 21.78
CA LEU A 572 20.02 0.19 22.68
C LEU A 572 20.72 1.55 22.65
N GLU A 573 22.05 1.57 22.62
CA GLU A 573 22.85 2.79 22.55
C GLU A 573 22.58 3.56 21.25
N HIS A 574 22.66 2.90 20.08
CA HIS A 574 22.36 3.56 18.79
C HIS A 574 20.92 4.09 18.74
N TYR A 575 19.95 3.36 19.29
CA TYR A 575 18.57 3.81 19.37
C TYR A 575 18.42 5.14 20.13
N VAL A 576 19.10 5.27 21.28
CA VAL A 576 19.08 6.50 22.08
C VAL A 576 19.69 7.66 21.29
N LEU A 577 20.80 7.41 20.59
CA LEU A 577 21.49 8.43 19.79
C LEU A 577 20.62 8.93 18.62
N TRP A 578 19.93 8.02 17.89
CA TRP A 578 18.99 8.42 16.83
C TRP A 578 17.73 9.13 17.37
N LYS A 579 17.32 8.85 18.60
CA LYS A 579 16.27 9.62 19.27
C LYS A 579 16.71 11.07 19.50
N GLN A 580 17.96 11.30 19.91
CA GLN A 580 18.51 12.65 20.05
C GLN A 580 18.54 13.39 18.70
N VAL A 581 18.87 12.72 17.59
CA VAL A 581 18.77 13.30 16.24
C VAL A 581 17.35 13.82 15.95
N ASN A 582 16.32 13.03 16.25
CA ASN A 582 14.92 13.44 16.06
C ASN A 582 14.52 14.64 16.93
N GLU A 583 15.04 14.74 18.16
CA GLU A 583 14.83 15.89 19.04
C GLU A 583 15.42 17.17 18.42
N HIS A 584 16.64 17.08 17.88
CA HIS A 584 17.29 18.21 17.19
C HIS A 584 16.54 18.63 15.91
N LEU A 585 16.07 17.67 15.11
CA LEU A 585 15.25 17.95 13.92
C LEU A 585 13.94 18.67 14.28
N THR A 586 13.28 18.23 15.36
CA THR A 586 12.03 18.83 15.84
C THR A 586 12.25 20.25 16.35
N GLU A 587 13.32 20.48 17.12
CA GLU A 587 13.68 21.79 17.63
C GLU A 587 14.00 22.78 16.50
N ARG A 588 14.71 22.32 15.47
CA ARG A 588 14.96 23.12 14.26
C ARG A 588 13.66 23.49 13.54
N ALA A 589 12.75 22.53 13.37
CA ALA A 589 11.47 22.78 12.72
C ALA A 589 10.65 23.84 13.48
N ARG A 590 10.64 23.79 14.81
CA ARG A 590 10.00 24.82 15.66
C ARG A 590 10.62 26.20 15.46
N ARG A 591 11.95 26.30 15.42
CA ARG A 591 12.66 27.57 15.18
C ARG A 591 12.35 28.16 13.82
N GLN A 592 12.28 27.34 12.77
CA GLN A 592 11.92 27.80 11.42
C GLN A 592 10.48 28.33 11.35
N VAL A 593 9.53 27.69 12.04
CA VAL A 593 8.15 28.17 12.13
C VAL A 593 8.08 29.49 12.89
N SER A 594 8.80 29.61 14.02
CA SER A 594 8.85 30.84 14.82
C SER A 594 9.51 32.02 14.09
N MET A 595 10.44 31.77 13.16
CA MET A 595 11.07 32.81 12.33
C MET A 595 10.20 33.21 11.14
N ALA A 596 9.32 32.33 10.66
CA ALA A 596 8.40 32.62 9.56
C ALA A 596 7.10 33.33 10.03
N SER A 597 6.79 33.26 11.32
CA SER A 597 5.65 33.94 11.96
C SER A 597 5.94 35.36 12.46
N ASN A 598 7.21 35.78 12.41
CA ASN A 598 7.67 37.14 12.71
C ASN A 598 8.05 37.83 11.40
#